data_AF-A0A8S2SSP8-F1
#
_entry.id   AF-A0A8S2SSP8-F1
#
_cell.length_a   1.000
_cell.length_b   1.000
_cell.length_c   1.000
_cell.angle_alpha   90.00
_cell.angle_beta   90.00
_cell.angle_gamma   90.00
#
_symmetry.space_group_name_H-M   'P 1'
#
loop_
_entity.id
_entity.type
_entity.pdbx_description
1 polymer ?
#
loop_
_entity_poly.entity_id
_entity_poly.type
_entity_poly.pdbx_seq_one_letter_code
_entity_poly.pdbx_strand_id
1 'polypeptide(L)'
;YIDDIFMTWNKSENELRNLLDTANSWYPNIKLEYKVSKSLPFLDVLLTNSNGILLTSVYHKPAAEPYVVPFSSDHPRHVFNNVV
;
A
#
# COMPACT_ATOMS: atom_id res chain seq x y z
N TYR A 1 -5.23 8.89 -6.35
CA TYR A 1 -6.01 7.64 -6.36
C TYR A 1 -6.40 7.13 -7.74
N ILE A 2 -6.41 7.95 -8.80
CA ILE A 2 -6.67 7.48 -10.19
C ILE A 2 -5.33 7.06 -10.87
N ASP A 3 -4.22 7.41 -10.25
CA ASP A 3 -2.83 7.17 -10.62
C ASP A 3 -2.25 5.84 -10.10
N ASP A 4 -2.81 5.28 -9.02
CA ASP A 4 -2.32 4.06 -8.40
C ASP A 4 -2.99 2.81 -8.98
N ILE A 5 -2.19 1.86 -9.47
CA ILE A 5 -2.67 0.60 -10.04
C ILE A 5 -1.94 -0.56 -9.37
N PHE A 6 -2.65 -1.65 -9.09
CA PHE A 6 -2.05 -2.94 -8.75
C PHE A 6 -2.44 -3.99 -9.78
N MET A 7 -1.59 -5.00 -9.96
CA MET A 7 -1.86 -6.14 -10.83
C MET A 7 -1.28 -7.44 -10.26
N THR A 8 -1.85 -8.56 -10.65
CA THR A 8 -1.29 -9.89 -10.39
C THR A 8 -0.61 -10.43 -11.65
N TRP A 9 0.38 -11.29 -11.46
CA TRP A 9 1.15 -11.86 -12.56
C TRP A 9 1.42 -13.35 -12.30
N ASN A 10 1.20 -14.17 -13.32
CA ASN A 10 1.27 -15.62 -13.22
C ASN A 10 2.54 -16.23 -13.84
N LYS A 11 3.39 -15.42 -14.49
CA LYS A 11 4.67 -15.88 -15.06
C LYS A 11 5.85 -15.49 -14.19
N SER A 12 7.06 -15.67 -14.70
CA SER A 12 8.29 -15.31 -13.98
C SER A 12 8.34 -13.81 -13.65
N GLU A 13 8.98 -13.49 -12.53
CA GLU A 13 9.21 -12.09 -12.12
C GLU A 13 10.07 -11.34 -13.14
N ASN A 14 11.04 -12.02 -13.77
CA ASN A 14 11.89 -11.43 -14.81
C ASN A 14 11.08 -10.97 -16.03
N GLU A 15 10.12 -11.77 -16.48
CA GLU A 15 9.22 -11.35 -17.58
C GLU A 15 8.37 -10.15 -17.20
N LEU A 16 7.90 -10.08 -15.94
CA LEU A 16 7.15 -8.93 -15.45
C LEU A 16 8.00 -7.66 -15.46
N ARG A 17 9.23 -7.74 -14.95
CA ARG A 17 10.16 -6.60 -14.92
C ARG A 17 10.48 -6.10 -16.33
N ASN A 18 10.76 -7.00 -17.27
CA ASN A 18 10.98 -6.65 -18.67
C ASN A 18 9.77 -5.94 -19.29
N LEU A 19 8.55 -6.40 -18.99
CA LEU A 19 7.32 -5.76 -19.45
C LEU A 19 7.17 -4.34 -18.87
N LEU A 20 7.41 -4.17 -17.58
CA LEU A 20 7.31 -2.88 -16.90
C LEU A 20 8.37 -1.89 -17.40
N ASP A 21 9.60 -2.35 -17.63
CA ASP A 21 10.68 -1.55 -18.19
C ASP A 21 10.36 -1.12 -19.64
N THR A 22 9.79 -2.02 -20.43
CA THR A 22 9.30 -1.70 -21.78
C THR A 22 8.20 -0.66 -21.74
N ALA A 23 7.20 -0.81 -20.88
CA ALA A 23 6.13 0.16 -20.70
C ALA A 23 6.66 1.54 -20.26
N ASN A 24 7.68 1.55 -19.40
CA ASN A 24 8.38 2.77 -18.98
C ASN A 24 9.12 3.50 -20.10
N SER A 25 9.40 2.83 -21.22
CA SER A 25 10.05 3.43 -22.39
C SER A 25 9.08 3.95 -23.44
N TRP A 26 7.77 3.68 -23.32
CA TRP A 26 6.80 4.00 -24.37
C TRP A 26 6.53 5.49 -24.53
N TYR A 27 6.50 6.23 -23.42
CA TYR A 27 6.21 7.66 -23.44
C TYR A 27 7.32 8.42 -22.71
N PRO A 28 8.07 9.32 -23.39
CA PRO A 28 9.23 9.98 -22.82
C PRO A 28 8.90 10.88 -21.61
N ASN A 29 7.63 11.31 -21.49
CA ASN A 29 7.18 12.21 -20.43
C ASN A 29 6.40 11.52 -19.32
N ILE A 30 6.21 10.19 -19.39
CA ILE A 30 5.48 9.41 -18.38
C ILE A 30 6.42 8.33 -17.85
N LYS A 31 6.64 8.35 -16.53
CA LYS A 31 7.44 7.35 -15.83
C LYS A 31 6.55 6.61 -14.82
N LEU A 32 6.40 5.31 -15.02
CA LEU A 32 5.76 4.37 -14.11
C LEU A 32 6.74 4.02 -12.99
N GLU A 33 6.42 4.43 -11.78
CA GLU A 33 7.05 3.90 -10.57
C GLU A 33 6.35 2.57 -10.21
N TYR A 34 7.11 1.50 -10.04
CA TYR A 34 6.55 0.18 -9.76
C TYR A 34 7.32 -0.54 -8.66
N LYS A 35 6.60 -1.39 -7.91
CA LYS A 35 7.17 -2.27 -6.90
C LYS A 35 6.59 -3.67 -7.07
N VAL A 36 7.46 -4.67 -7.12
CA VAL A 36 7.07 -6.08 -7.22
C VAL A 36 7.41 -6.77 -5.89
N SER A 37 6.43 -7.44 -5.30
CA SER A 37 6.59 -8.21 -4.07
C SER A 37 5.41 -9.16 -3.88
N LYS A 38 5.62 -10.21 -3.08
CA LYS A 38 4.56 -11.14 -2.66
C LYS A 38 3.53 -10.46 -1.75
N SER A 39 3.96 -9.46 -0.98
CA SER A 39 3.10 -8.62 -0.14
C SER A 39 3.36 -7.14 -0.40
N LEU A 40 2.30 -6.38 -0.66
CA LEU A 40 2.37 -4.97 -1.02
C LEU A 40 1.23 -4.19 -0.37
N PRO A 41 1.53 -3.06 0.29
CA PRO A 41 0.48 -2.12 0.64
C PRO A 41 -0.05 -1.47 -0.63
N PHE A 42 -1.36 -1.45 -0.79
CA PHE A 42 -2.07 -0.70 -1.80
C PHE A 42 -3.21 -0.01 -1.09
N LEU A 43 -3.14 1.31 -1.00
CA LEU A 43 -4.14 2.12 -0.31
C LEU A 43 -4.23 1.77 1.19
N ASP A 44 -5.44 1.55 1.70
CA ASP A 44 -5.70 1.13 3.09
C ASP A 44 -5.66 -0.40 3.26
N VAL A 45 -5.18 -1.13 2.24
CA VAL A 45 -5.18 -2.59 2.20
C VAL A 45 -3.76 -3.14 2.00
N LEU A 46 -3.44 -4.22 2.69
CA LEU A 46 -2.24 -5.02 2.46
C LEU A 46 -2.64 -6.20 1.58
N LEU A 47 -2.13 -6.22 0.35
CA LEU A 47 -2.29 -7.33 -0.58
C LEU A 47 -1.20 -8.37 -0.28
N THR A 48 -1.58 -9.64 -0.17
CA THR A 48 -0.62 -10.75 0.00
C THR A 48 -1.00 -11.91 -0.91
N ASN A 49 -0.07 -12.33 -1.77
CA ASN A 49 -0.22 -13.53 -2.56
C ASN A 49 0.21 -14.75 -1.72
N SER A 50 -0.74 -15.58 -1.34
CA SER A 50 -0.51 -16.86 -0.68
C SER A 50 -0.66 -18.01 -1.68
N ASN A 51 0.43 -18.30 -2.41
CA ASN A 51 0.51 -19.43 -3.36
C ASN A 51 -0.62 -19.44 -4.41
N GLY A 52 -0.89 -18.28 -5.02
CA GLY A 52 -1.94 -18.10 -6.02
C GLY A 52 -3.27 -17.60 -5.46
N ILE A 53 -3.41 -17.55 -4.14
CA ILE A 53 -4.59 -16.99 -3.46
C ILE A 53 -4.27 -15.56 -3.05
N LEU A 54 -5.04 -14.59 -3.55
CA LEU A 54 -4.93 -13.20 -3.13
C LEU A 54 -5.65 -13.00 -1.80
N LEU A 55 -4.88 -12.70 -0.75
CA LEU A 55 -5.38 -12.33 0.57
C LEU A 55 -5.28 -10.82 0.75
N THR A 56 -6.22 -10.27 1.52
CA THR A 56 -6.27 -8.84 1.85
C THR A 56 -6.42 -8.66 3.36
N SER A 57 -5.74 -7.66 3.91
CA SER A 57 -5.93 -7.23 5.30
C SER A 57 -5.84 -5.71 5.38
N VAL A 58 -6.22 -5.11 6.50
CA VAL A 58 -6.08 -3.66 6.69
C VAL A 58 -4.59 -3.31 6.77
N TYR A 59 -4.18 -2.27 6.04
CA TYR A 59 -2.82 -1.74 6.10
C TYR A 59 -2.80 -0.42 6.88
N HIS A 60 -1.99 -0.38 7.94
CA HIS A 60 -1.67 0.86 8.65
C HIS A 60 -0.24 1.27 8.30
N LYS A 61 -0.05 2.49 7.81
CA LYS A 61 1.29 3.04 7.58
C LYS A 61 2.08 3.01 8.89
N PRO A 62 3.38 2.67 8.89
CA PRO A 62 4.18 2.64 10.13
C PRO A 62 4.18 3.96 10.91
N ALA A 63 3.99 5.10 10.21
CA ALA A 63 3.88 6.43 10.80
C ALA A 63 2.44 6.82 11.19
N ALA A 64 1.45 5.96 10.95
CA ALA A 64 0.13 6.12 11.52
C ALA A 64 0.21 5.66 12.98
N GLU A 65 0.79 6.52 13.83
CA GLU A 65 0.51 6.42 15.25
C GLU A 65 -1.00 6.56 15.40
N PRO A 66 -1.70 5.62 16.06
CA PRO A 66 -3.02 5.96 16.58
C PRO A 66 -2.78 7.16 17.48
N TYR A 67 -3.30 8.34 17.11
CA TYR A 67 -3.23 9.53 17.93
C TYR A 67 -4.05 9.28 19.20
N VAL A 68 -3.47 8.54 20.13
CA VAL A 68 -3.97 8.40 21.48
C VAL A 68 -3.58 9.70 22.15
N VAL A 69 -4.54 10.62 22.20
CA VAL A 69 -4.34 11.91 22.86
C VAL A 69 -4.05 11.62 24.33
N PRO A 70 -2.88 12.03 24.87
CA PRO A 70 -2.59 11.80 26.29
C PRO A 70 -3.70 12.38 27.15
N PHE A 71 -4.13 11.68 28.21
CA PHE A 71 -5.19 12.17 29.10
C PHE A 71 -4.89 13.54 29.72
N SER A 72 -3.61 13.90 29.80
CA SER A 72 -3.11 15.21 30.27
C SER A 72 -3.15 16.33 29.22
N SER A 73 -3.58 16.04 27.99
CA SER A 73 -3.69 17.03 26.93
C SER A 73 -4.86 17.98 27.18
N ASP A 74 -4.75 19.25 26.78
CA ASP A 74 -5.80 20.27 26.94
C ASP A 74 -6.88 20.17 25.84
N HIS A 75 -7.31 18.95 25.53
CA HIS A 75 -8.41 18.71 24.60
C HIS A 75 -9.73 18.57 25.37
N PRO A 76 -10.89 18.80 24.72
CA PRO A 76 -12.19 18.58 25.36
C PRO A 76 -12.34 17.14 25.87
N ARG A 77 -12.94 16.98 27.05
CA ARG A 77 -13.09 15.66 27.72
C ARG A 77 -13.68 14.55 26.83
N HIS A 78 -14.53 14.90 25.88
CA HIS A 78 -15.15 13.93 24.98
C HIS A 78 -14.16 13.22 24.05
N VAL A 79 -12.97 13.76 23.84
CA VAL A 79 -11.90 13.17 22.99
C VAL A 79 -11.18 12.02 23.72
N PHE A 80 -11.18 12.01 25.05
CA PHE A 80 -10.47 10.98 25.85
C PHE A 80 -11.33 9.77 26.24
N ASN A 81 -12.65 9.82 26.02
CA ASN A 81 -13.58 8.79 26.50
C ASN A 81 -13.34 7.39 25.89
N ASN A 82 -12.53 7.28 24.83
CA ASN A 82 -12.19 6.01 24.15
C ASN A 82 -10.68 5.68 24.18
N VAL A 83 -9.90 6.40 24.98
CA VAL A 83 -8.48 6.12 25.22
C VAL A 83 -8.39 5.25 26.47
N VAL A 84 -8.19 3.94 26.29
CA VAL A 84 -7.99 2.95 27.37
C VAL A 84 -6.55 2.44 27.33
#